data_AF-E4XEE8-F1
#
_entry.id   AF-E4XEE8-F1
#
_cell.length_a   1.000
_cell.length_b   1.000
_cell.length_c   1.000
_cell.angle_alpha   90.00
_cell.angle_beta   90.00
_cell.angle_gamma   90.00
#
_symmetry.space_group_name_H-M   'P 1'
#
loop_
_entity.id
_entity.type
_entity.pdbx_description
1 polymer ?
#
loop_
_entity_poly.entity_id
_entity_poly.type
_entity_poly.pdbx_seq_one_letter_code
_entity_poly.pdbx_strand_id
1 'polypeptide(L)'
;MKLFTSALLAACANAETERFMTQAFTNCEHSHLATANTDVGGATCPKNKVIRVMAATYGRNDDNTCNGGNTYASWPECSLDVSHHAAADCDGKRSCDYNAYNSEIVDPCVGITKFTKVLYKCENAADVDEQVKNSVSCEWASQGNHNRQISCDAGKVIEIQNSWYGRQDADTCNGRELTNYSHSVPEGGCQRDSTSYLADRCDGKRACSIKMTNADIGDPCYGVTKYSNVDFKCINECNVLDAQPVFQEGSEVECMTRKNGNKKCIATCPDAKRATRKNVWTCDRSDPQWVEAKQCV
;
A
#
# COMPACT_ATOMS: atom_id res chain seq x y z
N MET A 1 47.91 -27.54 14.09
CA MET A 1 46.78 -27.33 15.02
C MET A 1 46.03 -26.08 14.56
N LYS A 2 44.79 -26.26 14.12
CA LYS A 2 43.92 -25.20 13.59
C LYS A 2 43.38 -24.37 14.76
N LEU A 3 43.42 -23.04 14.65
CA LEU A 3 42.57 -22.13 15.40
C LEU A 3 41.76 -21.33 14.37
N PHE A 4 40.47 -21.64 14.29
CA PHE A 4 39.49 -20.95 13.46
C PHE A 4 38.93 -19.73 14.20
N THR A 5 38.57 -18.73 13.40
CA THR A 5 37.45 -17.77 13.56
C THR A 5 37.52 -16.68 14.63
N SER A 6 37.83 -15.47 14.15
CA SER A 6 37.07 -14.24 14.48
C SER A 6 37.30 -13.18 13.41
N ALA A 7 36.66 -13.37 12.26
CA ALA A 7 36.56 -12.33 11.22
C ALA A 7 35.21 -12.36 10.47
N LEU A 8 34.24 -13.17 10.93
CA LEU A 8 32.89 -13.21 10.35
C LEU A 8 31.89 -12.24 11.01
N LEU A 9 32.27 -11.53 12.07
CA LEU A 9 31.39 -10.58 12.75
C LEU A 9 31.34 -9.19 12.07
N ALA A 10 32.08 -8.97 10.98
CA ALA A 10 32.12 -7.67 10.30
C ALA A 10 31.33 -7.63 8.96
N ALA A 11 30.68 -8.73 8.56
CA ALA A 11 29.98 -8.80 7.27
C ALA A 11 28.43 -8.83 7.38
N CYS A 12 27.86 -8.88 8.59
CA CYS A 12 26.40 -8.92 8.79
C CYS A 12 25.78 -7.58 9.22
N ALA A 13 26.54 -6.47 9.23
CA ALA A 13 26.03 -5.16 9.61
C ALA A 13 25.77 -4.20 8.42
N ASN A 14 26.13 -4.58 7.19
CA ASN A 14 26.24 -3.62 6.07
C ASN A 14 25.28 -3.86 4.89
N ALA A 15 24.12 -4.49 5.12
CA ALA A 15 23.07 -4.57 4.09
C ALA A 15 21.63 -4.55 4.62
N GLU A 16 21.40 -4.88 5.90
CA GLU A 16 20.05 -5.04 6.48
C GLU A 16 19.47 -3.78 7.12
N THR A 17 20.27 -2.72 7.30
CA THR A 17 19.82 -1.43 7.86
C THR A 17 19.30 -0.44 6.81
N GLU A 18 19.50 -0.64 5.50
CA GLU A 18 19.14 0.37 4.48
C GLU A 18 17.66 0.35 4.02
N ARG A 19 16.85 -0.64 4.40
CA ARG A 19 15.45 -0.78 3.94
C ARG A 19 14.38 -0.24 4.90
N PHE A 20 14.76 0.16 6.10
CA PHE A 20 13.84 0.73 7.11
C PHE A 20 14.38 2.00 7.79
N MET A 21 15.29 2.74 7.14
CA MET A 21 15.62 4.09 7.60
C MET A 21 14.48 5.02 7.17
N THR A 22 13.39 5.02 7.93
CA THR A 22 12.50 6.17 7.93
C THR A 22 13.35 7.35 8.38
N GLN A 23 13.59 8.26 7.45
CA GLN A 23 14.39 9.44 7.66
C GLN A 23 13.46 10.59 7.98
N ALA A 24 13.97 11.56 8.73
CA ALA A 24 13.27 12.80 8.96
C ALA A 24 14.20 13.96 8.62
N PHE A 25 13.63 15.04 8.10
CA PHE A 25 14.32 16.33 8.03
C PHE A 25 13.43 17.39 8.68
N THR A 26 14.05 18.47 9.16
CA THR A 26 13.34 19.56 9.82
C THR A 26 13.70 20.91 9.23
N ASN A 27 12.71 21.61 8.69
CA ASN A 27 12.92 22.95 8.16
C ASN A 27 12.29 24.01 9.07
N CYS A 28 13.08 25.03 9.42
CA CYS A 28 12.59 26.15 10.18
C CYS A 28 11.74 27.08 9.29
N GLU A 29 10.65 27.62 9.83
CA GLU A 29 9.89 28.69 9.17
C GLU A 29 10.78 29.90 8.83
N HIS A 30 11.77 30.19 9.70
CA HIS A 30 12.83 31.15 9.44
C HIS A 30 14.21 30.48 9.53
N SER A 31 14.94 30.47 8.41
CA SER A 31 16.23 29.78 8.29
C SER A 31 17.30 30.23 9.28
N HIS A 32 17.29 31.50 9.70
CA HIS A 32 18.23 32.04 10.70
C HIS A 32 18.01 31.48 12.11
N LEU A 33 16.90 30.79 12.38
CA LEU A 33 16.61 30.16 13.66
C LEU A 33 17.19 28.74 13.78
N ALA A 34 17.71 28.19 12.68
CA ALA A 34 18.40 26.91 12.66
C ALA A 34 19.58 26.91 13.63
N THR A 35 19.67 25.88 14.46
CA THR A 35 20.82 25.65 15.34
C THR A 35 21.65 24.46 14.87
N ALA A 36 22.83 24.26 15.45
CA ALA A 36 23.67 23.10 15.16
C ALA A 36 22.99 21.73 15.44
N ASN A 37 21.94 21.72 16.26
CA ASN A 37 21.16 20.52 16.59
C ASN A 37 19.90 20.38 15.71
N THR A 38 19.62 21.34 14.83
CA THR A 38 18.49 21.25 13.89
C THR A 38 18.97 20.54 12.62
N ASP A 39 18.33 19.42 12.27
CA ASP A 39 18.60 18.70 11.02
C ASP A 39 17.93 19.42 9.83
N VAL A 40 18.47 20.60 9.49
CA VAL A 40 17.96 21.44 8.40
C VAL A 40 18.44 20.91 7.07
N GLY A 41 17.49 20.58 6.20
CA GLY A 41 17.77 20.06 4.87
C GLY A 41 16.55 19.43 4.23
N GLY A 42 16.75 18.86 3.05
CA GLY A 42 15.74 18.14 2.31
C GLY A 42 16.00 16.64 2.26
N ALA A 43 14.95 15.88 1.99
CA ALA A 43 15.06 14.47 1.66
C ALA A 43 15.89 14.27 0.39
N THR A 44 16.81 13.31 0.41
CA THR A 44 17.55 12.86 -0.78
C THR A 44 17.67 11.35 -0.79
N CYS A 45 17.20 10.74 -1.87
CA CYS A 45 17.25 9.29 -2.06
C CYS A 45 18.44 8.85 -2.95
N PRO A 46 18.98 7.65 -2.68
CA PRO A 46 19.96 7.00 -3.54
C PRO A 46 19.48 6.83 -4.98
N LYS A 47 20.41 6.53 -5.89
CA LYS A 47 20.08 6.28 -7.31
C LYS A 47 19.02 5.17 -7.43
N ASN A 48 18.06 5.36 -8.33
CA ASN A 48 16.90 4.49 -8.58
C ASN A 48 15.90 4.39 -7.42
N LYS A 49 16.00 5.26 -6.41
CA LYS A 49 14.99 5.42 -5.38
C LYS A 49 14.36 6.81 -5.43
N VAL A 50 13.13 6.90 -4.98
CA VAL A 50 12.34 8.13 -4.88
C VAL A 50 11.75 8.24 -3.48
N ILE A 51 11.40 9.47 -3.12
CA ILE A 51 10.84 9.81 -1.82
C ILE A 51 9.39 9.33 -1.77
N ARG A 52 9.02 8.77 -0.62
CA ARG A 52 7.65 8.54 -0.20
C ARG A 52 7.47 9.15 1.19
N VAL A 53 6.63 10.16 1.29
CA VAL A 53 6.27 10.83 2.54
C VAL A 53 5.36 9.91 3.36
N MET A 54 5.71 9.74 4.63
CA MET A 54 4.96 8.95 5.61
C MET A 54 4.08 9.86 6.47
N ALA A 55 4.64 10.97 6.93
CA ALA A 55 3.94 11.98 7.72
C ALA A 55 4.67 13.31 7.61
N ALA A 56 3.96 14.42 7.73
CA ALA A 56 4.56 15.73 7.91
C ALA A 56 3.73 16.60 8.87
N THR A 57 4.42 17.36 9.72
CA THR A 57 3.78 18.26 10.68
C THR A 57 4.37 19.65 10.61
N TYR A 58 3.51 20.67 10.67
CA TYR A 58 3.89 22.06 10.77
C TYR A 58 3.45 22.64 12.12
N GLY A 59 4.37 23.23 12.87
CA GLY A 59 4.09 23.76 14.18
C GLY A 59 5.32 23.80 15.08
N ARG A 60 5.13 23.59 16.38
CA ARG A 60 6.20 23.46 17.36
C ARG A 60 5.79 22.41 18.39
N ASN A 61 6.64 21.41 18.57
CA ASN A 61 6.48 20.37 19.59
C ASN A 61 7.72 20.19 20.48
N ASP A 62 8.68 21.10 20.40
CA ASP A 62 9.84 21.13 21.30
C ASP A 62 10.47 22.54 21.37
N ASP A 63 11.17 22.80 22.46
CA ASP A 63 11.73 24.12 22.78
C ASP A 63 13.09 24.42 22.11
N ASN A 64 13.76 23.40 21.59
CA ASN A 64 15.16 23.49 21.17
C ASN A 64 15.34 23.53 19.65
N THR A 65 14.35 23.05 18.90
CA THR A 65 14.36 23.06 17.45
C THR A 65 13.99 24.45 16.93
N CYS A 66 14.79 24.96 16.00
CA CYS A 66 14.56 26.26 15.36
C CYS A 66 14.35 27.41 16.36
N ASN A 67 15.20 27.51 17.40
CA ASN A 67 15.08 28.53 18.45
C ASN A 67 16.09 29.68 18.32
N GLY A 68 16.99 29.65 17.34
CA GLY A 68 18.02 30.68 17.12
C GLY A 68 18.97 30.87 18.31
N GLY A 69 19.15 29.84 19.15
CA GLY A 69 19.98 29.92 20.36
C GLY A 69 19.28 30.54 21.58
N ASN A 70 17.98 30.85 21.48
CA ASN A 70 17.20 31.34 22.62
C ASN A 70 16.71 30.18 23.50
N THR A 71 16.96 30.24 24.80
CA THR A 71 16.40 29.27 25.78
C THR A 71 15.18 29.86 26.46
N TYR A 72 14.02 29.75 25.83
CA TYR A 72 12.75 30.00 26.50
C TYR A 72 12.38 28.82 27.40
N ALA A 73 11.67 29.08 28.51
CA ALA A 73 11.38 28.07 29.52
C ALA A 73 10.31 27.04 29.10
N SER A 74 9.41 27.40 28.17
CA SER A 74 8.42 26.51 27.56
C SER A 74 7.66 27.26 26.47
N TRP A 75 7.54 26.66 25.28
CA TRP A 75 6.62 27.11 24.25
C TRP A 75 5.31 26.30 24.28
N PRO A 76 4.15 26.94 23.99
CA PRO A 76 2.92 26.19 23.73
C PRO A 76 3.10 25.23 22.55
N GLU A 77 2.76 23.96 22.75
CA GLU A 77 2.78 22.97 21.68
C GLU A 77 1.65 23.22 20.69
N CYS A 78 1.98 23.17 19.42
CA CYS A 78 1.04 23.30 18.31
C CYS A 78 1.51 22.41 17.16
N SER A 79 0.58 21.72 16.51
CA SER A 79 0.90 20.86 15.38
C SER A 79 -0.28 20.79 14.44
N LEU A 80 0.02 20.94 13.15
CA LEU A 80 -0.92 20.75 12.05
C LEU A 80 -0.36 19.67 11.13
N ASP A 81 -1.19 18.71 10.77
CA ASP A 81 -0.85 17.69 9.78
C ASP A 81 -0.80 18.33 8.38
N VAL A 82 0.37 18.26 7.75
CA VAL A 82 0.64 18.78 6.39
C VAL A 82 1.12 17.66 5.47
N SER A 83 0.87 16.40 5.82
CA SER A 83 1.34 15.22 5.08
C SER A 83 0.91 15.23 3.62
N HIS A 84 -0.32 15.68 3.33
CA HIS A 84 -0.81 15.76 1.95
C HIS A 84 -0.05 16.80 1.10
N HIS A 85 0.29 17.96 1.68
CA HIS A 85 1.07 18.98 0.98
C HIS A 85 2.51 18.52 0.77
N ALA A 86 3.14 17.96 1.81
CA ALA A 86 4.47 17.41 1.72
C ALA A 86 4.55 16.26 0.70
N ALA A 87 3.56 15.37 0.66
CA ALA A 87 3.49 14.28 -0.31
C ALA A 87 3.31 14.81 -1.73
N ALA A 88 2.41 15.79 -1.95
CA ALA A 88 2.22 16.41 -3.26
C ALA A 88 3.51 17.04 -3.79
N ASP A 89 4.32 17.62 -2.91
CA ASP A 89 5.58 18.25 -3.27
C ASP A 89 6.75 17.28 -3.37
N CYS A 90 6.77 16.18 -2.61
CA CYS A 90 7.95 15.33 -2.49
C CYS A 90 7.83 13.94 -3.10
N ASP A 91 6.63 13.34 -3.15
CA ASP A 91 6.49 11.95 -3.59
C ASP A 91 6.97 11.77 -5.04
N GLY A 92 7.67 10.66 -5.27
CA GLY A 92 8.21 10.32 -6.60
C GLY A 92 9.44 11.14 -7.02
N LYS A 93 9.84 12.16 -6.26
CA LYS A 93 11.09 12.90 -6.51
C LYS A 93 12.27 12.20 -5.86
N ARG A 94 13.47 12.37 -6.43
CA ARG A 94 14.71 11.86 -5.81
C ARG A 94 15.24 12.78 -4.71
N SER A 95 14.92 14.07 -4.78
CA SER A 95 15.29 15.06 -3.78
C SER A 95 14.14 16.06 -3.61
N CYS A 96 13.86 16.44 -2.37
CA CYS A 96 12.79 17.37 -2.01
C CYS A 96 13.15 18.12 -0.74
N ASP A 97 12.86 19.41 -0.69
CA ASP A 97 13.10 20.27 0.47
C ASP A 97 11.80 21.01 0.80
N TYR A 98 10.86 20.29 1.42
CA TYR A 98 9.53 20.81 1.71
C TYR A 98 9.56 21.68 2.96
N ASN A 99 8.96 22.86 2.88
CA ASN A 99 8.75 23.72 4.03
C ASN A 99 7.33 24.30 3.96
N ALA A 100 6.59 24.19 5.07
CA ALA A 100 5.28 24.79 5.20
C ALA A 100 5.40 26.30 5.48
N TYR A 101 4.52 27.08 4.85
CA TYR A 101 4.43 28.53 5.04
C TYR A 101 3.01 28.95 5.38
N ASN A 102 2.88 29.96 6.23
CA ASN A 102 1.60 30.58 6.61
C ASN A 102 0.83 31.21 5.43
N SER A 103 1.46 31.37 4.26
CA SER A 103 0.81 31.84 3.02
C SER A 103 -0.02 30.75 2.32
N GLU A 104 0.27 29.49 2.60
CA GLU A 104 -0.36 28.33 1.93
C GLU A 104 -1.15 27.46 2.93
N ILE A 105 -0.81 27.56 4.20
CA ILE A 105 -1.33 26.73 5.28
C ILE A 105 -1.78 27.65 6.43
N VAL A 106 -2.92 27.33 7.06
CA VAL A 106 -3.41 28.09 8.22
C VAL A 106 -2.38 28.03 9.35
N ASP A 107 -2.05 29.19 9.93
CA ASP A 107 -1.10 29.27 11.05
C ASP A 107 -1.65 28.55 12.30
N PRO A 108 -1.04 27.43 12.74
CA PRO A 108 -1.53 26.66 13.88
C PRO A 108 -1.27 27.34 15.22
N CYS A 109 -0.38 28.33 15.28
CA CYS A 109 0.00 29.02 16.51
C CYS A 109 0.65 30.37 16.20
N VAL A 110 -0.20 31.38 16.05
CA VAL A 110 0.19 32.75 15.75
C VAL A 110 1.14 33.30 16.81
N GLY A 111 2.25 33.89 16.37
CA GLY A 111 3.27 34.47 17.25
C GLY A 111 4.28 33.46 17.82
N ILE A 112 4.12 32.17 17.53
CA ILE A 112 5.10 31.14 17.84
C ILE A 112 5.89 30.83 16.55
N THR A 113 7.21 30.72 16.66
CA THR A 113 8.07 30.30 15.56
C THR A 113 7.88 28.81 15.32
N LYS A 114 7.57 28.42 14.08
CA LYS A 114 7.24 27.03 13.73
C LYS A 114 8.37 26.37 12.95
N PHE A 115 8.27 25.06 12.82
CA PHE A 115 9.11 24.24 11.98
C PHE A 115 8.29 23.12 11.34
N THR A 116 8.74 22.68 10.17
CA THR A 116 8.16 21.57 9.42
C THR A 116 9.00 20.34 9.68
N LYS A 117 8.42 19.28 10.23
CA LYS A 117 9.06 17.95 10.35
C LYS A 117 8.46 17.03 9.30
N VAL A 118 9.28 16.47 8.42
CA VAL A 118 8.83 15.54 7.38
C VAL A 118 9.47 14.19 7.61
N LEU A 119 8.65 13.16 7.79
CA LEU A 119 9.04 11.77 7.90
C LEU A 119 8.86 11.10 6.54
N TYR A 120 9.92 10.51 5.99
CA TYR A 120 9.91 9.89 4.66
C TYR A 120 10.72 8.60 4.62
N LYS A 121 10.48 7.81 3.57
CA LYS A 121 11.33 6.68 3.19
C LYS A 121 11.73 6.78 1.72
N CYS A 122 12.82 6.11 1.38
CA CYS A 122 13.24 5.96 -0.01
C CYS A 122 12.81 4.60 -0.55
N GLU A 123 11.94 4.60 -1.54
CA GLU A 123 11.43 3.40 -2.22
C GLU A 123 11.97 3.33 -3.65
N ASN A 124 12.03 2.15 -4.27
CA ASN A 124 12.56 2.09 -5.64
C ASN A 124 11.62 2.84 -6.59
N ALA A 125 12.17 3.63 -7.50
CA ALA A 125 11.39 4.39 -8.49
C ALA A 125 10.49 3.48 -9.34
N ALA A 126 10.95 2.26 -9.62
CA ALA A 126 10.19 1.22 -10.33
C ALA A 126 9.04 0.61 -9.49
N ASP A 127 9.04 0.82 -8.17
CA ASP A 127 7.97 0.42 -7.27
C ASP A 127 6.97 1.56 -7.03
N VAL A 128 7.38 2.82 -7.26
CA VAL A 128 6.51 4.00 -7.15
C VAL A 128 5.68 4.23 -8.41
N ASP A 129 6.05 3.62 -9.54
CA ASP A 129 5.19 3.46 -10.73
C ASP A 129 4.31 2.20 -10.61
N GLU A 130 3.50 2.11 -9.56
CA GLU A 130 2.34 1.21 -9.55
C GLU A 130 1.16 1.91 -10.24
N GLN A 131 1.27 2.07 -11.55
CA GLN A 131 0.08 2.31 -12.35
C GLN A 131 -0.89 1.17 -12.07
N VAL A 132 -2.11 1.56 -11.70
CA VAL A 132 -3.26 0.67 -11.73
C VAL A 132 -3.25 -0.04 -13.08
N LYS A 133 -2.90 -1.34 -13.08
CA LYS A 133 -2.85 -2.16 -14.27
C LYS A 133 -4.26 -2.60 -14.58
N ASN A 134 -4.64 -2.54 -15.85
CA ASN A 134 -5.94 -3.00 -16.31
C ASN A 134 -5.81 -4.38 -16.98
N SER A 135 -6.76 -5.27 -16.72
CA SER A 135 -6.88 -6.55 -17.42
C SER A 135 -8.33 -6.94 -17.67
N VAL A 136 -8.57 -7.60 -18.80
CA VAL A 136 -9.91 -7.99 -19.26
C VAL A 136 -9.99 -9.49 -19.49
N SER A 137 -11.10 -10.11 -19.11
CA SER A 137 -11.43 -11.50 -19.43
C SER A 137 -12.84 -11.65 -19.97
N CYS A 138 -12.96 -12.24 -21.16
CA CYS A 138 -14.26 -12.57 -21.74
C CYS A 138 -14.97 -13.69 -20.98
N GLU A 139 -16.30 -13.66 -20.99
CA GLU A 139 -17.15 -14.73 -20.46
C GLU A 139 -16.89 -16.07 -21.19
N TRP A 140 -16.74 -16.05 -22.52
CA TRP A 140 -16.58 -17.25 -23.35
C TRP A 140 -15.20 -17.35 -24.00
N ALA A 141 -14.70 -18.58 -24.19
CA ALA A 141 -13.41 -18.82 -24.85
C ALA A 141 -13.40 -18.44 -26.35
N SER A 142 -14.55 -18.61 -27.01
CA SER A 142 -14.74 -18.31 -28.44
C SER A 142 -14.61 -16.82 -28.78
N GLN A 143 -14.72 -15.92 -27.78
CA GLN A 143 -14.63 -14.48 -27.94
C GLN A 143 -13.19 -13.94 -27.96
N GLY A 144 -12.20 -14.82 -27.76
CA GLY A 144 -10.78 -14.50 -27.77
C GLY A 144 -10.06 -14.77 -26.45
N ASN A 145 -8.73 -14.84 -26.53
CA ASN A 145 -7.81 -14.93 -25.40
C ASN A 145 -7.45 -13.52 -24.91
N HIS A 146 -8.37 -12.87 -24.21
CA HIS A 146 -8.06 -11.66 -23.43
C HIS A 146 -7.43 -12.10 -22.09
N ASN A 147 -6.54 -11.30 -21.52
CA ASN A 147 -5.66 -11.62 -20.37
C ASN A 147 -6.43 -12.10 -19.12
N ARG A 148 -6.82 -13.38 -19.10
CA ARG A 148 -7.59 -13.99 -17.98
C ARG A 148 -6.75 -14.25 -16.73
N GLN A 149 -5.45 -14.05 -16.83
CA GLN A 149 -4.50 -14.28 -15.76
C GLN A 149 -3.71 -13.00 -15.54
N ILE A 150 -3.82 -12.45 -14.33
CA ILE A 150 -2.99 -11.34 -13.87
C ILE A 150 -1.86 -11.89 -13.02
N SER A 151 -0.71 -11.23 -13.03
CA SER A 151 0.45 -11.64 -12.26
C SER A 151 1.36 -10.47 -11.89
N CYS A 152 2.08 -10.64 -10.79
CA CYS A 152 3.11 -9.73 -10.30
C CYS A 152 4.48 -10.41 -10.29
N ASP A 153 5.52 -9.58 -10.35
CA ASP A 153 6.91 -10.03 -10.29
C ASP A 153 7.23 -10.66 -8.92
N ALA A 154 8.39 -11.32 -8.82
CA ALA A 154 8.81 -11.93 -7.56
C ALA A 154 8.92 -10.89 -6.42
N GLY A 155 8.34 -11.20 -5.26
CA GLY A 155 8.31 -10.31 -4.10
C GLY A 155 7.15 -9.30 -4.10
N LYS A 156 6.26 -9.37 -5.09
CA LYS A 156 5.05 -8.55 -5.21
C LYS A 156 3.81 -9.43 -5.32
N VAL A 157 2.70 -8.92 -4.81
CA VAL A 157 1.40 -9.56 -4.85
C VAL A 157 0.33 -8.62 -5.40
N ILE A 158 -0.74 -9.23 -5.88
CA ILE A 158 -1.89 -8.52 -6.44
C ILE A 158 -2.65 -7.83 -5.32
N GLU A 159 -3.07 -6.59 -5.58
CA GLU A 159 -4.10 -5.88 -4.83
C GLU A 159 -5.15 -5.38 -5.81
N ILE A 160 -6.37 -5.91 -5.72
CA ILE A 160 -7.49 -5.48 -6.54
C ILE A 160 -7.93 -4.08 -6.10
N GLN A 161 -7.92 -3.13 -7.03
CA GLN A 161 -8.40 -1.76 -6.78
C GLN A 161 -9.88 -1.62 -7.11
N ASN A 162 -10.27 -2.15 -8.27
CA ASN A 162 -11.62 -2.06 -8.79
C ASN A 162 -11.87 -3.21 -9.76
N SER A 163 -13.09 -3.73 -9.78
CA SER A 163 -13.48 -4.73 -10.78
C SER A 163 -14.98 -4.72 -11.03
N TRP A 164 -15.35 -5.00 -12.27
CA TRP A 164 -16.74 -5.21 -12.66
C TRP A 164 -16.89 -6.29 -13.73
N TYR A 165 -18.09 -6.87 -13.79
CA TYR A 165 -18.50 -7.86 -14.79
C TYR A 165 -19.71 -7.34 -15.58
N GLY A 166 -19.61 -7.30 -16.91
CA GLY A 166 -20.62 -6.67 -17.74
C GLY A 166 -20.19 -6.40 -19.18
N ARG A 167 -20.75 -5.36 -19.79
CA ARG A 167 -20.37 -4.84 -21.11
C ARG A 167 -20.57 -3.32 -21.14
N GLN A 168 -19.51 -2.61 -21.48
CA GLN A 168 -19.48 -1.15 -21.64
C GLN A 168 -19.20 -0.73 -23.09
N ASP A 169 -18.62 -1.60 -23.90
CA ASP A 169 -18.30 -1.34 -25.31
C ASP A 169 -18.54 -2.58 -26.19
N ALA A 170 -18.71 -2.32 -27.50
CA ALA A 170 -19.01 -3.35 -28.48
C ALA A 170 -17.76 -4.07 -29.00
N ASP A 171 -16.58 -3.49 -28.82
CA ASP A 171 -15.32 -3.96 -29.42
C ASP A 171 -14.61 -5.00 -28.54
N THR A 172 -14.78 -4.90 -27.23
CA THR A 172 -14.17 -5.80 -26.26
C THR A 172 -14.88 -7.15 -26.25
N CYS A 173 -14.12 -8.24 -26.36
CA CYS A 173 -14.66 -9.61 -26.32
C CYS A 173 -15.77 -9.86 -27.37
N ASN A 174 -15.58 -9.33 -28.58
CA ASN A 174 -16.50 -9.47 -29.72
C ASN A 174 -16.24 -10.72 -30.59
N GLY A 175 -15.14 -11.46 -30.34
CA GLY A 175 -14.78 -12.60 -31.20
C GLY A 175 -14.49 -12.19 -32.66
N ARG A 176 -14.43 -13.17 -33.57
CA ARG A 176 -14.24 -12.90 -35.02
C ARG A 176 -15.53 -12.51 -35.76
N GLU A 177 -16.68 -12.41 -35.08
CA GLU A 177 -17.97 -12.14 -35.72
C GLU A 177 -18.65 -10.88 -35.15
N LEU A 178 -18.49 -9.78 -35.86
CA LEU A 178 -19.05 -8.46 -35.53
C LEU A 178 -20.57 -8.34 -35.79
N THR A 179 -21.23 -9.40 -36.28
CA THR A 179 -22.62 -9.35 -36.77
C THR A 179 -23.66 -9.85 -35.76
N ASN A 180 -23.24 -10.26 -34.56
CA ASN A 180 -24.12 -10.88 -33.58
C ASN A 180 -24.71 -9.84 -32.60
N TYR A 181 -26.05 -9.77 -32.50
CA TYR A 181 -26.78 -8.90 -31.58
C TYR A 181 -26.34 -9.05 -30.10
N SER A 182 -25.74 -10.18 -29.74
CA SER A 182 -25.22 -10.48 -28.41
C SER A 182 -24.03 -9.61 -27.96
N HIS A 183 -23.49 -8.76 -28.83
CA HIS A 183 -22.43 -7.78 -28.52
C HIS A 183 -22.94 -6.34 -28.43
N SER A 184 -24.25 -6.12 -28.58
CA SER A 184 -24.86 -4.82 -28.37
C SER A 184 -24.63 -4.32 -26.93
N VAL A 185 -24.35 -3.03 -26.80
CA VAL A 185 -24.21 -2.36 -25.50
C VAL A 185 -25.58 -1.79 -25.14
N PRO A 186 -26.19 -2.18 -24.01
CA PRO A 186 -27.42 -1.56 -23.53
C PRO A 186 -27.23 -0.04 -23.32
N GLU A 187 -28.30 0.75 -23.41
CA GLU A 187 -28.24 2.18 -23.16
C GLU A 187 -27.71 2.45 -21.74
N GLY A 188 -26.58 3.16 -21.62
CA GLY A 188 -25.87 3.40 -20.35
C GLY A 188 -24.91 2.28 -19.91
N GLY A 189 -24.73 1.24 -20.73
CA GLY A 189 -23.90 0.09 -20.41
C GLY A 189 -24.55 -0.89 -19.43
N CYS A 190 -23.85 -1.98 -19.14
CA CYS A 190 -24.30 -2.99 -18.20
C CYS A 190 -23.12 -3.45 -17.35
N GLN A 191 -23.22 -3.38 -16.03
CA GLN A 191 -22.19 -3.93 -15.16
C GLN A 191 -22.73 -4.31 -13.78
N ARG A 192 -21.99 -5.22 -13.12
CA ARG A 192 -22.11 -5.52 -11.70
C ARG A 192 -20.72 -5.41 -11.08
N ASP A 193 -20.62 -4.71 -9.95
CA ASP A 193 -19.36 -4.64 -9.19
C ASP A 193 -18.93 -6.06 -8.78
N SER A 194 -17.66 -6.37 -9.04
CA SER A 194 -17.01 -7.63 -8.71
C SER A 194 -15.75 -7.45 -7.88
N THR A 195 -15.55 -6.27 -7.30
CA THR A 195 -14.34 -5.88 -6.59
C THR A 195 -14.09 -6.82 -5.42
N SER A 196 -15.07 -6.98 -4.51
CA SER A 196 -14.93 -7.90 -3.36
C SER A 196 -14.77 -9.37 -3.79
N TYR A 197 -15.48 -9.79 -4.83
CA TYR A 197 -15.41 -11.16 -5.34
C TYR A 197 -14.01 -11.53 -5.82
N LEU A 198 -13.34 -10.62 -6.54
CA LEU A 198 -11.98 -10.84 -7.02
C LEU A 198 -10.94 -10.56 -5.93
N ALA A 199 -11.13 -9.56 -5.07
CA ALA A 199 -10.26 -9.31 -3.92
C ALA A 199 -10.11 -10.57 -3.06
N ASP A 200 -11.23 -11.21 -2.68
CA ASP A 200 -11.26 -12.46 -1.91
C ASP A 200 -10.49 -13.62 -2.59
N ARG A 201 -10.38 -13.58 -3.92
CA ARG A 201 -9.75 -14.64 -4.72
C ARG A 201 -8.32 -14.32 -5.12
N CYS A 202 -7.94 -13.07 -5.26
CA CYS A 202 -6.73 -12.64 -5.94
C CYS A 202 -5.78 -11.85 -5.06
N ASP A 203 -6.29 -11.13 -4.05
CA ASP A 203 -5.42 -10.32 -3.20
C ASP A 203 -4.35 -11.19 -2.54
N GLY A 204 -3.15 -10.62 -2.44
CA GLY A 204 -1.99 -11.27 -1.87
C GLY A 204 -1.48 -12.51 -2.64
N LYS A 205 -2.05 -12.84 -3.81
CA LYS A 205 -1.49 -13.85 -4.72
C LYS A 205 -0.51 -13.20 -5.68
N ARG A 206 0.50 -13.97 -6.11
CA ARG A 206 1.40 -13.57 -7.19
C ARG A 206 0.78 -13.70 -8.58
N ALA A 207 -0.21 -14.59 -8.73
CA ALA A 207 -0.97 -14.76 -9.95
C ALA A 207 -2.40 -15.18 -9.63
N CYS A 208 -3.36 -14.67 -10.41
CA CYS A 208 -4.77 -14.98 -10.22
C CYS A 208 -5.52 -15.07 -11.56
N SER A 209 -6.53 -15.94 -11.62
CA SER A 209 -7.48 -15.99 -12.73
C SER A 209 -8.62 -15.02 -12.47
N ILE A 210 -8.89 -14.13 -13.42
CA ILE A 210 -9.95 -13.10 -13.34
C ILE A 210 -11.19 -13.46 -14.17
N LYS A 211 -11.28 -14.71 -14.64
CA LYS A 211 -12.43 -15.17 -15.40
C LYS A 211 -13.67 -15.22 -14.50
N MET A 212 -14.77 -14.66 -15.00
CA MET A 212 -16.06 -14.65 -14.32
C MET A 212 -17.18 -15.09 -15.25
N THR A 213 -18.22 -15.66 -14.66
CA THR A 213 -19.43 -16.14 -15.31
C THR A 213 -20.68 -15.71 -14.54
N ASN A 214 -21.86 -15.88 -15.14
CA ASN A 214 -23.15 -15.62 -14.48
C ASN A 214 -23.33 -16.41 -13.17
N ALA A 215 -22.69 -17.58 -13.02
CA ALA A 215 -22.77 -18.36 -11.79
C ALA A 215 -21.96 -17.74 -10.64
N ASP A 216 -20.94 -16.96 -10.96
CA ASP A 216 -20.00 -16.40 -9.98
C ASP A 216 -20.57 -15.15 -9.31
N ILE A 217 -21.18 -14.27 -10.11
CA ILE A 217 -21.64 -12.97 -9.63
C ILE A 217 -23.07 -12.61 -10.03
N GLY A 218 -23.75 -13.45 -10.83
CA GLY A 218 -25.07 -13.17 -11.40
C GLY A 218 -25.00 -12.47 -12.75
N ASP A 219 -26.09 -12.54 -13.52
CA ASP A 219 -26.18 -11.94 -14.86
C ASP A 219 -26.70 -10.49 -14.79
N PRO A 220 -25.88 -9.48 -15.11
CA PRO A 220 -26.31 -8.08 -15.13
C PRO A 220 -27.09 -7.68 -16.39
N CYS A 221 -26.99 -8.42 -17.50
CA CYS A 221 -27.71 -8.13 -18.74
C CYS A 221 -27.94 -9.42 -19.55
N TYR A 222 -29.14 -9.97 -19.39
CA TYR A 222 -29.56 -11.19 -20.05
C TYR A 222 -29.56 -11.05 -21.58
N GLY A 223 -29.07 -12.07 -22.27
CA GLY A 223 -28.97 -12.08 -23.74
C GLY A 223 -27.79 -11.28 -24.31
N VAL A 224 -27.04 -10.55 -23.47
CA VAL A 224 -25.82 -9.84 -23.85
C VAL A 224 -24.62 -10.58 -23.29
N THR A 225 -23.61 -10.77 -24.13
CA THR A 225 -22.35 -11.38 -23.70
C THR A 225 -21.51 -10.40 -22.90
N LYS A 226 -20.81 -10.88 -21.88
CA LYS A 226 -20.09 -9.99 -20.94
C LYS A 226 -18.59 -10.26 -20.93
N TYR A 227 -17.88 -9.39 -20.26
CA TYR A 227 -16.48 -9.52 -19.89
C TYR A 227 -16.27 -8.94 -18.49
N SER A 228 -15.25 -9.44 -17.79
CA SER A 228 -14.75 -8.81 -16.58
C SER A 228 -13.65 -7.82 -16.92
N ASN A 229 -13.65 -6.70 -16.23
CA ASN A 229 -12.60 -5.71 -16.24
C ASN A 229 -12.05 -5.58 -14.80
N VAL A 230 -10.73 -5.55 -14.68
CA VAL A 230 -10.02 -5.59 -13.41
C VAL A 230 -8.88 -4.59 -13.43
N ASP A 231 -8.95 -3.68 -12.48
CA ASP A 231 -7.90 -2.73 -12.13
C ASP A 231 -7.16 -3.25 -10.89
N PHE A 232 -5.86 -3.48 -11.00
CA PHE A 232 -5.05 -4.05 -9.93
C PHE A 232 -3.67 -3.41 -9.82
N LYS A 233 -3.09 -3.47 -8.63
CA LYS A 233 -1.70 -3.10 -8.38
C LYS A 233 -0.87 -4.32 -8.04
N CYS A 234 0.44 -4.18 -8.20
CA CYS A 234 1.41 -5.17 -7.76
C CYS A 234 2.19 -4.60 -6.58
N ILE A 235 1.60 -4.67 -5.40
CA ILE A 235 2.21 -4.18 -4.17
C ILE A 235 3.27 -5.13 -3.66
N ASN A 236 4.29 -4.60 -2.98
CA ASN A 236 5.26 -5.43 -2.30
C ASN A 236 4.53 -6.38 -1.32
N GLU A 237 4.98 -7.64 -1.25
CA GLU A 237 4.43 -8.67 -0.35
C GLU A 237 4.36 -8.20 1.10
N CYS A 238 5.16 -7.20 1.51
CA CYS A 238 5.20 -6.59 2.84
C CYS A 238 4.26 -5.38 3.03
N ASN A 239 3.76 -4.74 1.96
CA ASN A 239 2.91 -3.53 2.04
C ASN A 239 1.43 -3.86 2.29
N VAL A 240 1.00 -5.09 2.00
CA VAL A 240 -0.40 -5.55 2.21
C VAL A 240 -0.73 -5.72 3.71
N LEU A 241 0.25 -5.52 4.59
CA LEU A 241 0.25 -6.05 5.98
C LEU A 241 0.28 -4.98 7.06
N ASP A 242 0.19 -3.70 6.69
CA ASP A 242 -0.21 -2.66 7.64
C ASP A 242 -1.74 -2.66 7.87
N ALA A 243 -2.50 -3.41 7.07
CA ALA A 243 -3.76 -3.97 7.51
C ALA A 243 -3.44 -5.08 8.51
N GLN A 244 -3.19 -4.71 9.76
CA GLN A 244 -3.26 -5.66 10.86
C GLN A 244 -4.55 -6.47 10.66
N PRO A 245 -4.51 -7.79 10.85
CA PRO A 245 -5.74 -8.55 10.86
C PRO A 245 -6.70 -7.89 11.85
N VAL A 246 -7.84 -7.39 11.35
CA VAL A 246 -8.84 -6.71 12.18
C VAL A 246 -9.51 -7.79 13.04
N PHE A 247 -8.84 -8.16 14.11
CA PHE A 247 -9.40 -8.96 15.18
C PHE A 247 -10.20 -8.02 16.09
N GLN A 248 -11.34 -8.50 16.60
CA GLN A 248 -12.01 -7.73 17.65
C GLN A 248 -11.09 -7.64 18.87
N GLU A 249 -11.09 -6.48 19.53
CA GLU A 249 -10.34 -6.21 20.75
C GLU A 249 -10.51 -7.37 21.75
N GLY A 250 -9.40 -7.98 22.17
CA GLY A 250 -9.41 -9.15 23.08
C GLY A 250 -9.39 -10.54 22.42
N SER A 251 -9.20 -10.67 21.11
CA SER A 251 -8.99 -11.99 20.46
C SER A 251 -7.54 -12.47 20.60
N GLU A 252 -7.33 -13.73 21.01
CA GLU A 252 -6.00 -14.37 21.03
C GLU A 252 -5.75 -15.17 19.76
N VAL A 253 -4.54 -15.14 19.21
CA VAL A 253 -4.20 -15.83 17.95
C VAL A 253 -2.96 -16.70 18.15
N GLU A 254 -3.11 -18.00 17.93
CA GLU A 254 -2.01 -18.96 17.96
C GLU A 254 -1.70 -19.49 16.57
N CYS A 255 -0.43 -19.49 16.18
CA CYS A 255 0.03 -19.91 14.86
C CYS A 255 0.91 -21.16 14.95
N MET A 256 0.65 -22.15 14.09
CA MET A 256 1.45 -23.37 13.98
C MET A 256 1.89 -23.68 12.55
N THR A 257 3.13 -24.10 12.37
CA THR A 257 3.70 -24.50 11.08
C THR A 257 3.28 -25.92 10.72
N ARG A 258 2.69 -26.13 9.54
CA ARG A 258 2.33 -27.46 9.02
C ARG A 258 3.55 -28.14 8.38
N LYS A 259 3.46 -29.46 8.20
CA LYS A 259 4.52 -30.28 7.57
C LYS A 259 4.87 -29.87 6.13
N ASN A 260 4.00 -29.14 5.44
CA ASN A 260 4.23 -28.64 4.08
C ASN A 260 4.76 -27.20 4.05
N GLY A 261 5.25 -26.68 5.18
CA GLY A 261 5.68 -25.29 5.32
C GLY A 261 4.57 -24.40 5.87
N ASN A 262 3.38 -24.41 5.26
CA ASN A 262 2.31 -23.45 5.55
C ASN A 262 1.98 -23.26 7.03
N LYS A 263 1.87 -22.02 7.50
CA LYS A 263 1.39 -21.70 8.85
C LYS A 263 -0.14 -21.72 8.90
N LYS A 264 -0.70 -22.27 9.98
CA LYS A 264 -2.14 -22.27 10.29
C LYS A 264 -2.30 -21.52 11.59
N CYS A 265 -3.11 -20.46 11.58
CA CYS A 265 -3.40 -19.73 12.80
C CYS A 265 -4.83 -19.96 13.26
N ILE A 266 -5.02 -20.10 14.56
CA ILE A 266 -6.29 -20.33 15.21
C ILE A 266 -6.52 -19.10 16.07
N ALA A 267 -7.54 -18.33 15.73
CA ALA A 267 -8.02 -17.27 16.59
C ALA A 267 -9.02 -17.86 17.60
N THR A 268 -8.87 -17.49 18.86
CA THR A 268 -9.76 -17.81 19.97
C THR A 268 -10.57 -16.55 20.28
N CYS A 269 -11.90 -16.67 20.26
CA CYS A 269 -12.81 -15.54 20.43
C CYS A 269 -13.19 -15.35 21.89
N PRO A 270 -13.25 -14.11 22.41
CA PRO A 270 -13.82 -13.83 23.71
C PRO A 270 -15.35 -14.08 23.71
N ASP A 271 -15.88 -14.42 24.89
CA ASP A 271 -17.32 -14.47 25.22
C ASP A 271 -18.21 -15.36 24.31
N ALA A 272 -17.83 -16.63 24.12
CA ALA A 272 -18.65 -17.65 23.44
C ALA A 272 -19.04 -17.33 21.97
N LYS A 273 -18.41 -16.32 21.35
CA LYS A 273 -18.57 -16.01 19.92
C LYS A 273 -18.04 -17.14 19.04
N ARG A 274 -18.65 -17.35 17.86
CA ARG A 274 -18.30 -18.46 16.97
C ARG A 274 -17.20 -18.01 15.99
N ALA A 275 -16.08 -18.70 16.01
CA ALA A 275 -15.02 -18.50 15.02
C ALA A 275 -15.46 -19.05 13.65
N THR A 276 -15.64 -18.20 12.65
CA THR A 276 -15.83 -18.61 11.25
C THR A 276 -14.48 -18.71 10.54
N ARG A 277 -14.32 -19.70 9.66
CA ARG A 277 -13.08 -19.82 8.87
C ARG A 277 -13.02 -18.67 7.88
N LYS A 278 -11.97 -17.87 7.98
CA LYS A 278 -11.59 -16.87 6.99
C LYS A 278 -10.11 -17.10 6.65
N ASN A 279 -9.63 -16.49 5.58
CA ASN A 279 -8.20 -16.37 5.34
C ASN A 279 -7.79 -14.99 5.82
N VAL A 280 -6.74 -14.91 6.63
CA VAL A 280 -6.32 -13.66 7.27
C VAL A 280 -4.81 -13.59 7.18
N TRP A 281 -4.33 -12.46 6.69
CA TRP A 281 -2.91 -12.26 6.38
C TRP A 281 -2.13 -11.89 7.64
N THR A 282 -1.02 -12.57 7.87
CA THR A 282 -0.04 -12.17 8.89
C THR A 282 1.34 -12.26 8.28
N CYS A 283 2.18 -11.24 8.48
CA CYS A 283 3.55 -11.29 8.01
C CYS A 283 4.50 -11.54 9.18
N ASP A 284 5.22 -12.65 9.09
CA ASP A 284 6.43 -12.87 9.85
C ASP A 284 7.62 -12.56 8.94
N ARG A 285 8.41 -11.53 9.27
CA ARG A 285 9.53 -11.04 8.45
C ARG A 285 10.72 -12.01 8.39
N SER A 286 10.75 -13.03 9.25
CA SER A 286 11.80 -14.05 9.24
C SER A 286 11.49 -15.22 8.28
N ASP A 287 10.22 -15.42 7.93
CA ASP A 287 9.73 -16.51 7.08
C ASP A 287 8.31 -16.18 6.56
N PRO A 288 8.18 -15.43 5.45
CA PRO A 288 6.90 -14.94 4.94
C PRO A 288 6.09 -16.10 4.36
N GLN A 289 5.00 -16.49 5.03
CA GLN A 289 4.14 -17.58 4.60
C GLN A 289 2.65 -17.30 4.80
N TRP A 290 1.83 -17.95 3.98
CA TRP A 290 0.37 -17.93 4.05
C TRP A 290 -0.13 -18.43 5.41
N VAL A 291 -1.09 -17.68 5.96
CA VAL A 291 -1.79 -18.05 7.19
C VAL A 291 -3.30 -18.13 6.93
N GLU A 292 -3.88 -19.28 7.23
CA GLU A 292 -5.33 -19.44 7.36
C GLU A 292 -5.69 -19.05 8.81
N ALA A 293 -6.50 -18.00 9.04
CA ALA A 293 -6.91 -17.58 10.39
C ALA A 293 -8.42 -17.29 10.48
N LYS A 294 -9.04 -17.71 11.59
CA LYS A 294 -10.50 -17.57 11.78
C LYS A 294 -10.87 -16.16 12.22
N GLN A 295 -12.00 -15.64 11.73
CA GLN A 295 -12.58 -14.38 12.20
C GLN A 295 -13.67 -14.67 13.25
N CYS A 296 -13.69 -13.92 14.34
CA CYS A 296 -14.74 -13.96 15.35
C CYS A 296 -16.00 -13.26 14.83
N VAL A 297 -17.14 -13.95 14.88
CA VAL A 297 -18.47 -13.44 14.50
C VAL A 297 -19.38 -13.50 15.72
#